data_AF-A0A1I7EQW5-F1
#
_entry.id   AF-A0A1I7EQW5-F1
#
_cell.length_a   1.000
_cell.length_b   1.000
_cell.length_c   1.000
_cell.angle_alpha   90.00
_cell.angle_beta   90.00
_cell.angle_gamma   90.00
#
_symmetry.space_group_name_H-M   'P 1'
#
loop_
_entity.id
_entity.type
_entity.pdbx_description
1 polymer ?
#
loop_
_entity_poly.entity_id
_entity_poly.type
_entity_poly.pdbx_seq_one_letter_code
_entity_poly.pdbx_strand_id
1 'polypeptide(L)'
;MLEHVRHRNARPEPNGRRAGTPALILGALGVVFGDIGTSPIYALRQGALDAGASTEQIVMGVLSTIVRAVLIVVMLKYVCYVMRADNEGEGGGVALSALVESGYEKNDKAAPRALLPIGLFGAAMFYGDSMVTPAVSVLSAVEGLRQISMKFDSFVVPVALAILAGLFAFQRRRTAVVSRWFGPVMSVWFIWLAALGVYRVVQHPQVLRALSPGWAIELALARPGIAFVILGAVILALTGAEALYADIGHFGRKPIRIAWLDVVFPSIIIGYFGQGATLLFQPGSSQQPSSMRRQAGRSCLLSCWRCSPPSSRRRRLFQARSR
;
A
#
# COMPACT_ATOMS: atom_id res chain seq x y z
N MET A 1 32.77 -57.86 -5.46
CA MET A 1 33.60 -56.72 -5.89
C MET A 1 32.71 -55.48 -5.80
N LEU A 2 32.70 -54.87 -4.61
CA LEU A 2 31.84 -53.75 -4.20
C LEU A 2 32.55 -52.44 -4.59
N GLU A 3 32.02 -51.68 -5.55
CA GLU A 3 32.45 -50.30 -5.78
C GLU A 3 31.57 -49.32 -5.02
N HIS A 4 32.15 -48.76 -3.96
CA HIS A 4 31.64 -47.63 -3.21
C HIS A 4 31.60 -46.37 -4.09
N VAL A 5 30.40 -45.97 -4.53
CA VAL A 5 30.15 -44.61 -5.05
C VAL A 5 30.19 -43.64 -3.87
N ARG A 6 31.37 -43.03 -3.66
CA ARG A 6 31.59 -41.94 -2.71
C ARG A 6 30.95 -40.68 -3.28
N HIS A 7 29.74 -40.34 -2.84
CA HIS A 7 29.19 -39.00 -3.03
C HIS A 7 30.12 -37.97 -2.37
N ARG A 8 30.87 -37.22 -3.17
CA ARG A 8 31.54 -35.99 -2.70
C ARG A 8 30.45 -34.98 -2.39
N ASN A 9 30.23 -34.75 -1.10
CA ASN A 9 29.55 -33.54 -0.61
C ASN A 9 30.41 -32.32 -0.98
N ALA A 10 30.23 -31.80 -2.19
CA ALA A 10 30.68 -30.47 -2.54
C ALA A 10 29.76 -29.48 -1.83
N ARG A 11 30.18 -28.99 -0.67
CA ARG A 11 29.56 -27.82 -0.04
C ARG A 11 29.75 -26.64 -1.02
N PRO A 12 28.70 -25.91 -1.41
CA PRO A 12 28.89 -24.68 -2.15
C PRO A 12 29.60 -23.68 -1.24
N GLU A 13 30.83 -23.32 -1.61
CA GLU A 13 31.58 -22.19 -1.04
C GLU A 13 30.73 -20.91 -1.23
N PRO A 14 30.36 -20.18 -0.16
CA PRO A 14 29.62 -18.94 -0.29
C PRO A 14 30.58 -17.81 -0.69
N ASN A 15 31.07 -17.84 -1.93
CA ASN A 15 31.86 -16.77 -2.50
C ASN A 15 30.94 -15.72 -3.13
N GLY A 16 30.26 -14.96 -2.27
CA GLY A 16 29.55 -13.74 -2.63
C GLY A 16 29.94 -12.67 -1.61
N ARG A 17 30.53 -11.56 -2.07
CA ARG A 17 30.78 -10.37 -1.25
C ARG A 17 29.53 -10.13 -0.38
N ARG A 18 29.65 -10.31 0.94
CA ARG A 18 28.56 -9.98 1.87
C ARG A 18 28.23 -8.51 1.65
N ALA A 19 27.13 -8.24 0.95
CA ALA A 19 26.67 -6.89 0.74
C ALA A 19 26.54 -6.22 2.11
N GLY A 20 27.05 -5.01 2.25
CA GLY A 20 26.93 -4.28 3.51
C GLY A 20 25.46 -4.19 3.91
N THR A 21 25.18 -4.29 5.22
CA THR A 21 23.83 -4.13 5.80
C THR A 21 23.01 -2.99 5.16
N PRO A 22 23.55 -1.78 4.87
CA PRO A 22 22.78 -0.74 4.18
C PRO A 22 22.39 -1.07 2.74
N ALA A 23 23.21 -1.80 1.97
CA ALA A 23 22.86 -2.22 0.62
C ALA A 23 21.73 -3.26 0.63
N LEU A 24 21.72 -4.15 1.63
CA LEU A 24 20.63 -5.11 1.83
C LEU A 24 19.34 -4.42 2.28
N ILE A 25 19.42 -3.42 3.16
CA ILE A 25 18.26 -2.60 3.55
C ILE A 25 17.69 -1.87 2.32
N LEU A 26 18.54 -1.23 1.51
CA LEU A 26 18.11 -0.52 0.31
C LEU A 26 17.50 -1.46 -0.73
N GLY A 27 18.07 -2.66 -0.90
CA GLY A 27 17.49 -3.70 -1.77
C GLY A 27 16.13 -4.17 -1.26
N ALA A 28 16.00 -4.40 0.05
CA ALA A 28 14.75 -4.80 0.68
C ALA A 28 13.66 -3.72 0.53
N LEU A 29 13.99 -2.43 0.68
CA LEU A 29 13.06 -1.32 0.44
C LEU A 29 12.44 -1.34 -0.96
N GLY A 30 13.20 -1.74 -1.96
CA GLY A 30 12.74 -1.84 -3.34
C GLY A 30 11.91 -3.09 -3.60
N VAL A 31 12.52 -4.25 -3.35
CA VAL A 31 11.98 -5.55 -3.77
C VAL A 31 10.86 -6.03 -2.85
N VAL A 32 11.02 -5.85 -1.54
CA VAL A 32 10.14 -6.45 -0.53
C VAL A 32 8.99 -5.50 -0.17
N PHE A 33 9.26 -4.19 -0.15
CA PHE A 33 8.29 -3.19 0.31
C PHE A 33 7.66 -2.37 -0.82
N GLY A 34 7.92 -2.72 -2.08
CA GLY A 34 7.34 -2.08 -3.26
C GLY A 34 5.81 -2.09 -3.23
N ASP A 35 5.22 -3.27 -3.07
CA ASP A 35 3.77 -3.47 -3.15
C ASP A 35 3.04 -2.78 -1.98
N ILE A 36 3.45 -3.08 -0.74
CA ILE A 36 2.85 -2.46 0.44
C ILE A 36 3.07 -0.93 0.46
N GLY A 37 4.20 -0.45 -0.07
CA GLY A 37 4.54 0.97 -0.13
C GLY A 37 3.70 1.76 -1.13
N THR A 38 3.13 1.12 -2.15
CA THR A 38 2.23 1.77 -3.11
C THR A 38 0.76 1.71 -2.71
N SER A 39 0.40 0.84 -1.76
CA SER A 39 -0.96 0.71 -1.24
C SER A 39 -1.64 2.01 -0.76
N PRO A 40 -0.92 3.03 -0.25
CA PRO A 40 -1.55 4.31 0.07
C PRO A 40 -2.15 5.01 -1.16
N ILE A 41 -1.71 4.75 -2.39
CA ILE A 41 -2.24 5.42 -3.58
C ILE A 41 -3.72 5.07 -3.80
N TYR A 42 -4.15 3.86 -3.41
CA TYR A 42 -5.48 3.34 -3.73
C TYR A 42 -6.34 2.98 -2.51
N ALA A 43 -5.77 2.39 -1.46
CA ALA A 43 -6.55 1.73 -0.40
C ALA A 43 -7.53 2.66 0.34
N LEU A 44 -7.07 3.81 0.83
CA LEU A 44 -7.94 4.73 1.58
C LEU A 44 -9.01 5.37 0.68
N ARG A 45 -8.64 5.71 -0.56
CA ARG A 45 -9.56 6.30 -1.55
C ARG A 45 -10.67 5.32 -1.91
N GLN A 46 -10.32 4.06 -2.15
CA GLN A 46 -11.31 3.02 -2.45
C GLN A 46 -12.20 2.74 -1.25
N GLY A 47 -11.64 2.59 -0.05
CA GLY A 47 -12.45 2.40 1.17
C GLY A 47 -13.40 3.57 1.46
N ALA A 48 -13.00 4.80 1.16
CA ALA A 48 -13.87 5.97 1.28
C ALA A 48 -14.97 6.03 0.21
N LEU A 49 -14.67 5.59 -1.02
CA LEU A 49 -15.63 5.52 -2.13
C LEU A 49 -16.69 4.44 -1.89
N ASP A 50 -16.25 3.25 -1.51
CA ASP A 50 -17.12 2.08 -1.29
C ASP A 50 -18.10 2.31 -0.13
N ALA A 51 -17.74 3.18 0.81
CA ALA A 51 -18.58 3.55 1.95
C ALA A 51 -19.66 4.62 1.63
N GLY A 52 -19.67 5.19 0.43
CA GLY A 52 -20.81 5.94 -0.12
C GLY A 52 -21.01 7.40 0.33
N ALA A 53 -20.22 7.93 1.27
CA ALA A 53 -20.10 9.37 1.55
C ALA A 53 -18.95 9.62 2.54
N SER A 54 -18.10 10.63 2.30
CA SER A 54 -16.94 10.94 3.15
C SER A 54 -17.31 11.67 4.45
N THR A 55 -18.30 11.19 5.19
CA THR A 55 -18.55 11.66 6.55
C THR A 55 -17.30 11.44 7.39
N GLU A 56 -17.01 12.36 8.31
CA GLU A 56 -15.85 12.27 9.21
C GLU A 56 -15.75 10.90 9.87
N GLN A 57 -16.87 10.39 10.38
CA GLN A 57 -16.96 9.05 10.99
C GLN A 57 -16.51 7.91 10.08
N ILE A 58 -16.83 7.98 8.78
CA ILE A 58 -16.45 6.93 7.81
C ILE A 58 -14.96 7.03 7.50
N VAL A 59 -14.44 8.22 7.20
CA VAL A 59 -13.00 8.39 6.88
C VAL A 59 -12.14 8.02 8.08
N MET A 60 -12.53 8.47 9.28
CA MET A 60 -11.84 8.14 10.53
C MET A 60 -11.94 6.64 10.84
N GLY A 61 -13.09 6.02 10.57
CA GLY A 61 -13.30 4.58 10.71
C GLY A 61 -12.44 3.76 9.75
N VAL A 62 -12.45 4.07 8.45
CA VAL A 62 -11.61 3.41 7.43
C VAL A 62 -10.12 3.56 7.77
N LEU A 63 -9.68 4.78 8.06
CA LEU A 63 -8.30 5.07 8.45
C LEU A 63 -7.91 4.30 9.71
N SER A 64 -8.82 4.24 10.69
CA SER A 64 -8.61 3.47 11.91
C SER A 64 -8.45 1.98 11.58
N THR A 65 -9.34 1.40 10.78
CA THR A 65 -9.26 -0.02 10.38
C THR A 65 -7.97 -0.35 9.63
N ILE A 66 -7.54 0.49 8.68
CA ILE A 66 -6.27 0.30 7.96
C ILE A 66 -5.09 0.26 8.94
N VAL A 67 -5.00 1.21 9.86
CA VAL A 67 -3.90 1.27 10.84
C VAL A 67 -3.88 0.00 11.71
N ARG A 68 -5.05 -0.52 12.14
CA ARG A 68 -5.10 -1.77 12.95
C ARG A 68 -4.70 -2.95 12.13
N ALA A 69 -5.17 -3.01 10.88
CA ALA A 69 -4.83 -4.08 9.98
C ALA A 69 -3.32 -4.15 9.75
N VAL A 70 -2.66 -3.02 9.46
CA VAL A 70 -1.20 -2.97 9.29
C VAL A 70 -0.47 -3.36 10.57
N LEU A 71 -0.94 -2.89 11.74
CA LEU A 71 -0.35 -3.23 13.04
C LEU A 71 -0.51 -4.71 13.41
N ILE A 72 -1.69 -5.29 13.20
CA ILE A 72 -1.99 -6.67 13.60
C ILE A 72 -1.43 -7.65 12.58
N VAL A 73 -1.68 -7.40 11.30
CA VAL A 73 -1.28 -8.32 10.23
C VAL A 73 0.21 -8.16 9.94
N VAL A 74 0.64 -7.00 9.47
CA VAL A 74 2.02 -6.88 8.97
C VAL A 74 3.03 -6.80 10.12
N MET A 75 2.79 -5.94 11.10
CA MET A 75 3.72 -5.75 12.21
C MET A 75 3.70 -6.93 13.19
N LEU A 76 2.54 -7.30 13.76
CA LEU A 76 2.49 -8.37 14.76
C LEU A 76 2.57 -9.78 14.15
N LYS A 77 1.70 -10.11 13.19
CA LYS A 77 1.72 -11.45 12.56
C LYS A 77 2.98 -11.63 11.71
N TYR A 78 3.26 -10.79 10.73
CA TYR A 78 4.39 -11.07 9.83
C TYR A 78 5.75 -10.78 10.47
N VAL A 79 6.02 -9.53 10.88
CA VAL A 79 7.36 -9.10 11.35
C VAL A 79 7.76 -9.73 12.69
N CYS A 80 6.82 -9.81 13.64
CA CYS A 80 7.11 -10.35 14.98
C CYS A 80 6.98 -11.87 15.06
N TYR A 81 5.99 -12.48 14.42
CA TYR A 81 5.70 -13.92 14.56
C TYR A 81 6.21 -14.75 13.38
N VAL A 82 5.67 -14.56 12.18
CA VAL A 82 5.94 -15.41 11.00
C VAL A 82 7.41 -15.35 10.61
N MET A 83 8.03 -14.16 10.64
CA MET A 83 9.46 -14.03 10.38
C MET A 83 10.34 -14.79 11.38
N ARG A 84 9.84 -15.27 12.53
CA ARG A 84 10.58 -16.14 13.47
C ARG A 84 10.47 -17.63 13.13
N ALA A 85 9.48 -18.03 12.34
CA ALA A 85 9.34 -19.38 11.82
C ALA A 85 10.01 -19.46 10.44
N ASP A 86 11.36 -19.43 10.42
CA ASP A 86 12.13 -19.74 9.20
C ASP A 86 12.56 -21.19 9.21
N ASN A 87 12.81 -21.74 8.02
CA ASN A 87 13.47 -23.03 7.87
C ASN A 87 14.86 -22.78 7.28
N GLU A 88 15.90 -22.80 8.12
CA GLU A 88 17.30 -22.55 7.73
C GLU A 88 17.56 -21.21 7.02
N GLY A 89 16.75 -20.19 7.32
CA GLY A 89 16.87 -18.86 6.72
C GLY A 89 16.04 -18.65 5.45
N GLU A 90 15.37 -19.68 4.93
CA GLU A 90 14.41 -19.53 3.82
C GLU A 90 13.00 -19.25 4.34
N GLY A 91 12.24 -18.46 3.58
CA GLY A 91 10.84 -18.15 3.83
C GLY A 91 10.03 -18.20 2.52
N GLY A 92 8.71 -18.03 2.62
CA GLY A 92 7.78 -18.05 1.48
C GLY A 92 6.87 -19.28 1.40
N GLY A 93 5.85 -19.20 0.53
CA GLY A 93 4.89 -20.29 0.30
C GLY A 93 5.54 -21.56 -0.24
N VAL A 94 6.60 -21.43 -1.04
CA VAL A 94 7.38 -22.57 -1.58
C VAL A 94 8.20 -23.25 -0.49
N ALA A 95 8.79 -22.48 0.43
CA ALA A 95 9.42 -23.03 1.63
C ALA A 95 8.39 -23.74 2.52
N LEU A 96 7.14 -23.25 2.56
CA LEU A 96 6.05 -23.91 3.28
C LEU A 96 5.64 -25.23 2.60
N SER A 97 5.53 -25.26 1.27
CA SER A 97 5.24 -26.48 0.51
C SER A 97 6.34 -27.53 0.68
N ALA A 98 7.61 -27.12 0.61
CA ALA A 98 8.76 -27.99 0.88
C ALA A 98 8.84 -28.44 2.35
N LEU A 99 8.42 -27.60 3.30
CA LEU A 99 8.35 -27.96 4.72
C LEU A 99 7.23 -28.97 4.99
N VAL A 100 6.08 -28.84 4.32
CA VAL A 100 5.00 -29.83 4.42
C VAL A 100 5.45 -31.16 3.82
N GLU A 101 6.08 -31.15 2.64
CA GLU A 101 6.59 -32.36 1.98
C GLU A 101 7.66 -33.06 2.83
N SER A 102 8.67 -32.32 3.31
CA SER A 102 9.73 -32.86 4.18
C SER A 102 9.21 -33.32 5.55
N GLY A 103 8.12 -32.74 6.07
CA GLY A 103 7.45 -33.17 7.30
C GLY A 103 6.69 -34.50 7.16
N TYR A 104 6.18 -34.80 5.95
CA TYR A 104 5.57 -36.09 5.64
C TYR A 104 6.64 -37.17 5.37
N GLU A 105 7.71 -36.83 4.64
CA GLU A 105 8.85 -37.73 4.41
C GLU A 105 9.54 -38.13 5.73
N LYS A 106 9.76 -37.20 6.66
CA LYS A 106 10.35 -37.52 7.99
C LYS A 106 9.50 -38.46 8.84
N ASN A 107 8.20 -38.56 8.57
CA ASN A 107 7.28 -39.44 9.29
C ASN A 107 6.98 -40.74 8.52
N ASP A 108 7.71 -41.03 7.44
CA ASP A 108 7.52 -42.21 6.56
C ASP A 108 6.07 -42.33 6.03
N LYS A 109 5.37 -41.20 5.90
CA LYS A 109 3.98 -41.11 5.46
C LYS A 109 3.92 -40.43 4.10
N ALA A 110 3.20 -41.03 3.15
CA ALA A 110 2.90 -40.36 1.90
C ALA A 110 2.10 -39.07 2.18
N ALA A 111 2.49 -37.98 1.52
CA ALA A 111 1.74 -36.73 1.57
C ALA A 111 0.27 -36.97 1.16
N PRO A 112 -0.71 -36.37 1.84
CA PRO A 112 -2.11 -36.58 1.53
C PRO A 112 -2.40 -36.10 0.11
N ARG A 113 -3.11 -36.90 -0.70
CA ARG A 113 -3.54 -36.48 -2.05
C ARG A 113 -4.36 -35.18 -2.03
N ALA A 114 -5.01 -34.87 -0.90
CA ALA A 114 -5.73 -33.61 -0.69
C ALA A 114 -4.81 -32.37 -0.61
N LEU A 115 -3.51 -32.55 -0.37
CA LEU A 115 -2.54 -31.45 -0.34
C LEU A 115 -2.27 -30.89 -1.76
N LEU A 116 -2.32 -31.75 -2.78
CA LEU A 116 -2.10 -31.36 -4.18
C LEU A 116 -3.10 -30.30 -4.67
N PRO A 117 -4.43 -30.48 -4.53
CA PRO A 117 -5.40 -29.45 -4.93
C PRO A 117 -5.30 -28.19 -4.06
N ILE A 118 -4.96 -28.29 -2.77
CA ILE A 118 -4.77 -27.13 -1.88
C ILE A 118 -3.54 -26.31 -2.33
N GLY A 119 -2.43 -26.97 -2.65
CA GLY A 119 -1.22 -26.32 -3.16
C GLY A 119 -1.45 -25.67 -4.52
N LEU A 120 -2.14 -26.37 -5.43
CA LEU A 120 -2.50 -25.83 -6.74
C LEU A 120 -3.41 -24.59 -6.61
N PHE A 121 -4.38 -24.63 -5.70
CA PHE A 121 -5.26 -23.50 -5.42
C PHE A 121 -4.47 -22.30 -4.86
N GLY A 122 -3.56 -22.54 -3.91
CA GLY A 122 -2.69 -21.48 -3.36
C GLY A 122 -1.78 -20.86 -4.43
N ALA A 123 -1.18 -21.67 -5.30
CA ALA A 123 -0.36 -21.20 -6.41
C ALA A 123 -1.17 -20.37 -7.42
N ALA A 124 -2.41 -20.78 -7.72
CA ALA A 124 -3.32 -20.02 -8.58
C ALA A 124 -3.69 -18.66 -7.98
N MET A 125 -3.97 -18.60 -6.67
CA MET A 125 -4.21 -17.34 -5.97
C MET A 125 -2.99 -16.41 -5.99
N PHE A 126 -1.79 -16.96 -5.77
CA PHE A 126 -0.53 -16.19 -5.81
C PHE A 126 -0.23 -15.65 -7.22
N TYR A 127 -0.50 -16.44 -8.26
CA TYR A 127 -0.39 -15.99 -9.64
C TYR A 127 -1.38 -14.86 -9.96
N GLY A 128 -2.60 -14.95 -9.44
CA GLY A 128 -3.61 -13.89 -9.54
C GLY A 128 -3.14 -12.57 -8.93
N ASP A 129 -2.64 -12.62 -7.69
CA ASP A 129 -2.14 -11.44 -6.98
C ASP A 129 -0.95 -10.77 -7.71
N SER A 130 -0.01 -11.59 -8.19
CA SER A 130 1.14 -11.14 -8.99
C SER A 130 0.74 -10.41 -10.29
N MET A 131 -0.43 -10.74 -10.85
CA MET A 131 -0.93 -10.12 -12.08
C MET A 131 -1.75 -8.85 -11.81
N VAL A 132 -2.49 -8.80 -10.69
CA VAL A 132 -3.37 -7.68 -10.34
C VAL A 132 -2.59 -6.48 -9.83
N THR A 133 -1.56 -6.68 -9.00
CA THR A 133 -0.86 -5.60 -8.31
C THR A 133 -0.18 -4.58 -9.25
N PRO A 134 0.56 -4.99 -10.31
CA PRO A 134 1.10 -4.03 -11.28
C PRO A 134 0.01 -3.23 -12.00
N ALA A 135 -1.11 -3.89 -12.34
CA ALA A 135 -2.21 -3.26 -13.05
C ALA A 135 -2.91 -2.20 -12.19
N VAL A 136 -3.28 -2.54 -10.95
CA VAL A 136 -3.96 -1.63 -10.02
C VAL A 136 -3.05 -0.45 -9.64
N SER A 137 -1.76 -0.70 -9.37
CA SER A 137 -0.82 0.34 -8.98
C SER A 137 -0.56 1.35 -10.11
N VAL A 138 -0.32 0.88 -11.34
CA VAL A 138 -0.12 1.76 -12.50
C VAL A 138 -1.40 2.52 -12.84
N LEU A 139 -2.56 1.85 -12.84
CA LEU A 139 -3.84 2.52 -13.10
C LEU A 139 -4.11 3.61 -12.06
N SER A 140 -3.91 3.31 -10.77
CA SER A 140 -4.13 4.27 -9.68
C SER A 140 -3.17 5.46 -9.74
N ALA A 141 -1.92 5.24 -10.17
CA ALA A 141 -0.97 6.32 -10.40
C ALA A 141 -1.41 7.24 -11.56
N VAL A 142 -1.86 6.65 -12.68
CA VAL A 142 -2.33 7.43 -13.84
C VAL A 142 -3.66 8.14 -13.56
N GLU A 143 -4.55 7.55 -12.77
CA GLU A 143 -5.77 8.20 -12.30
C GLU A 143 -5.51 9.49 -11.51
N GLY A 144 -4.32 9.64 -10.92
CA GLY A 144 -3.87 10.89 -10.32
C GLY A 144 -3.95 12.07 -11.30
N LEU A 145 -3.76 11.85 -12.60
CA LEU A 145 -3.87 12.89 -13.64
C LEU A 145 -5.29 13.47 -13.75
N ARG A 146 -6.33 12.70 -13.39
CA ARG A 146 -7.72 13.18 -13.39
C ARG A 146 -7.93 14.29 -12.36
N GLN A 147 -7.10 14.35 -11.31
CA GLN A 147 -7.16 15.42 -10.32
C GLN A 147 -6.66 16.77 -10.88
N ILE A 148 -5.85 16.74 -11.94
CA ILE A 148 -5.32 17.95 -12.60
C ILE A 148 -6.30 18.46 -13.65
N SER A 149 -6.88 17.56 -14.46
CA SER A 149 -7.88 17.91 -15.47
C SER A 149 -8.73 16.70 -15.86
N MET A 150 -10.06 16.89 -15.90
CA MET A 150 -11.02 15.86 -16.35
C MET A 150 -10.86 15.50 -17.84
N LYS A 151 -10.12 16.31 -18.63
CA LYS A 151 -9.81 15.98 -20.03
C LYS A 151 -8.95 14.72 -20.18
N PHE A 152 -8.26 14.30 -19.12
CA PHE A 152 -7.42 13.11 -19.13
C PHE A 152 -8.20 11.80 -18.93
N ASP A 153 -9.50 11.84 -18.62
CA ASP A 153 -10.32 10.65 -18.35
C ASP A 153 -10.25 9.59 -19.46
N SER A 154 -10.36 10.02 -20.72
CA SER A 154 -10.27 9.11 -21.88
C SER A 154 -8.85 8.58 -22.13
N PHE A 155 -7.82 9.21 -21.56
CA PHE A 155 -6.42 8.84 -21.73
C PHE A 155 -5.88 7.95 -20.60
N VAL A 156 -6.59 7.81 -19.48
CA VAL A 156 -6.12 7.02 -18.32
C VAL A 156 -5.81 5.57 -18.72
N VAL A 157 -6.77 4.88 -19.34
CA VAL A 157 -6.62 3.47 -19.70
C VAL A 157 -5.54 3.27 -20.78
N PRO A 158 -5.54 4.02 -21.91
CA PRO A 158 -4.47 3.90 -22.91
C PRO A 158 -3.07 4.17 -22.36
N VAL A 159 -2.90 5.18 -21.50
CA VAL A 159 -1.61 5.52 -20.90
C VAL A 159 -1.16 4.43 -19.92
N ALA A 160 -2.05 3.90 -19.08
CA ALA A 160 -1.73 2.80 -18.20
C ALA A 160 -1.29 1.55 -18.98
N LEU A 161 -1.99 1.19 -20.06
CA LEU A 161 -1.60 0.08 -20.94
C LEU A 161 -0.24 0.32 -21.61
N ALA A 162 0.03 1.54 -22.08
CA ALA A 162 1.32 1.89 -22.68
C ALA A 162 2.47 1.80 -21.67
N ILE A 163 2.25 2.26 -20.43
CA ILE A 163 3.23 2.16 -19.33
C ILE A 163 3.50 0.68 -18.99
N LEU A 164 2.45 -0.13 -18.82
CA LEU A 164 2.59 -1.56 -18.53
C LEU A 164 3.33 -2.30 -19.66
N ALA A 165 2.92 -2.09 -20.91
CA ALA A 165 3.57 -2.69 -22.07
C ALA A 165 5.05 -2.28 -22.16
N GLY A 166 5.36 -1.00 -21.92
CA GLY A 166 6.73 -0.48 -21.88
C GLY A 166 7.57 -1.10 -20.76
N LEU A 167 7.02 -1.16 -19.54
CA LEU A 167 7.68 -1.76 -18.38
C LEU A 167 7.97 -3.24 -18.62
N PHE A 168 6.99 -4.04 -19.05
CA PHE A 168 7.17 -5.47 -19.30
C PHE A 168 8.10 -5.73 -20.49
N ALA A 169 8.05 -4.91 -21.55
CA ALA A 169 8.99 -5.01 -22.66
C ALA A 169 10.44 -4.75 -22.22
N PHE A 170 10.66 -3.79 -21.31
CA PHE A 170 11.98 -3.48 -20.78
C PHE A 170 12.49 -4.54 -19.79
N GLN A 171 11.60 -5.04 -18.92
CA GLN A 171 11.91 -6.11 -17.97
C GLN A 171 12.38 -7.38 -18.66
N ARG A 172 11.83 -7.73 -19.84
CA ARG A 172 12.22 -8.92 -20.60
C ARG A 172 13.72 -9.01 -20.91
N ARG A 173 14.41 -7.87 -21.07
CA ARG A 173 15.84 -7.85 -21.45
C ARG A 173 16.79 -7.54 -20.29
N ARG A 174 16.35 -6.85 -19.24
CA ARG A 174 17.23 -6.43 -18.12
C ARG A 174 16.52 -6.37 -16.76
N THR A 175 15.94 -7.48 -16.30
CA THR A 175 15.38 -7.61 -14.94
C THR A 175 16.36 -7.15 -13.85
N ALA A 176 17.64 -7.52 -13.97
CA ALA A 176 18.69 -7.18 -13.00
C ALA A 176 19.03 -5.67 -12.91
N VAL A 177 18.79 -4.90 -13.97
CA VAL A 177 19.00 -3.45 -13.94
C VAL A 177 17.81 -2.76 -13.28
N VAL A 178 16.59 -3.20 -13.62
CA VAL A 178 15.35 -2.69 -13.03
C VAL A 178 15.36 -2.90 -11.52
N SER A 179 15.65 -4.12 -11.05
CA SER A 179 15.66 -4.44 -9.61
C SER A 179 16.70 -3.65 -8.81
N ARG A 180 17.81 -3.23 -9.43
CA ARG A 180 18.82 -2.37 -8.78
C ARG A 180 18.31 -0.94 -8.52
N TRP A 181 17.51 -0.39 -9.43
CA TRP A 181 16.99 0.97 -9.30
C TRP A 181 15.75 1.06 -8.40
N PHE A 182 15.06 -0.06 -8.18
CA PHE A 182 13.87 -0.12 -7.34
C PHE A 182 14.11 0.38 -5.91
N GLY A 183 15.22 -0.03 -5.27
CA GLY A 183 15.57 0.40 -3.91
C GLY A 183 15.69 1.92 -3.74
N PRO A 184 16.53 2.61 -4.53
CA PRO A 184 16.62 4.06 -4.53
C PRO A 184 15.29 4.77 -4.81
N VAL A 185 14.54 4.31 -5.82
CA VAL A 185 13.25 4.91 -6.20
C VAL A 185 12.23 4.78 -5.06
N MET A 186 12.13 3.60 -4.44
CA MET A 186 11.24 3.37 -3.30
C MET A 186 11.66 4.18 -2.08
N SER A 187 12.95 4.39 -1.86
CA SER A 187 13.43 5.24 -0.77
C SER A 187 12.98 6.69 -0.95
N VAL A 188 13.13 7.24 -2.16
CA VAL A 188 12.61 8.57 -2.50
C VAL A 188 11.10 8.63 -2.34
N TRP A 189 10.39 7.59 -2.78
CA TRP A 189 8.95 7.48 -2.61
C TRP A 189 8.51 7.53 -1.15
N PHE A 190 9.14 6.75 -0.26
CA PHE A 190 8.81 6.74 1.17
C PHE A 190 9.12 8.08 1.83
N ILE A 191 10.25 8.72 1.49
CA ILE A 191 10.58 10.06 1.98
C ILE A 191 9.52 11.07 1.54
N TRP A 192 9.10 11.02 0.28
CA TRP A 192 8.07 11.92 -0.26
C TRP A 192 6.70 11.69 0.40
N LEU A 193 6.31 10.42 0.56
CA LEU A 193 5.08 10.02 1.23
C LEU A 193 5.05 10.50 2.69
N ALA A 194 6.15 10.30 3.42
CA ALA A 194 6.30 10.78 4.78
C ALA A 194 6.26 12.31 4.86
N ALA A 195 7.00 13.02 4.00
CA ALA A 195 7.06 14.47 3.99
C ALA A 195 5.67 15.10 3.72
N LEU A 196 4.95 14.62 2.71
CA LEU A 196 3.59 15.08 2.41
C LEU A 196 2.61 14.72 3.54
N GLY A 197 2.76 13.53 4.13
CA GLY A 197 1.93 13.11 5.24
C GLY A 197 2.15 13.99 6.48
N VAL A 198 3.40 14.25 6.86
CA VAL A 198 3.75 15.16 7.96
C VAL A 198 3.18 16.55 7.70
N TYR A 199 3.38 17.10 6.50
CA TYR A 199 2.87 18.42 6.13
C TYR A 199 1.35 18.54 6.37
N ARG A 200 0.58 17.54 5.95
CA ARG A 200 -0.89 17.51 6.14
C ARG A 200 -1.31 17.25 7.58
N VAL A 201 -0.62 16.36 8.28
CA VAL A 201 -0.92 16.03 9.69
C VAL A 201 -0.65 17.21 10.62
N VAL A 202 0.43 17.97 10.39
CA VAL A 202 0.73 19.18 11.18
C VAL A 202 -0.35 20.25 10.97
N GLN A 203 -0.90 20.38 9.76
CA GLN A 203 -2.01 21.30 9.49
C GLN A 203 -3.33 20.87 10.13
N HIS A 204 -3.58 19.55 10.19
CA HIS A 204 -4.82 18.99 10.70
C HIS A 204 -4.56 17.86 11.72
N PRO A 205 -4.12 18.19 12.94
CA PRO A 205 -3.76 17.19 13.96
C PRO A 205 -4.96 16.37 14.44
N GLN A 206 -6.18 16.82 14.15
CA GLN A 206 -7.44 16.14 14.50
C GLN A 206 -7.53 14.73 13.90
N VAL A 207 -6.88 14.49 12.75
CA VAL A 207 -6.89 13.17 12.08
C VAL A 207 -6.18 12.11 12.91
N LEU A 208 -5.24 12.50 13.77
CA LEU A 208 -4.56 11.57 14.68
C LEU A 208 -5.52 10.88 15.65
N ARG A 209 -6.74 11.40 15.85
CA ARG A 209 -7.78 10.69 16.62
C ARG A 209 -8.12 9.31 16.04
N ALA A 210 -7.87 9.08 14.74
CA ALA A 210 -8.06 7.76 14.12
C ALA A 210 -7.05 6.70 14.65
N LEU A 211 -6.01 7.09 15.41
CA LEU A 211 -5.19 6.16 16.20
C LEU A 211 -5.94 5.51 17.38
N SER A 212 -7.17 5.90 17.70
CA SER A 212 -8.00 5.18 18.68
C SER A 212 -8.84 4.07 18.04
N PRO A 213 -8.81 2.82 18.57
CA PRO A 213 -9.48 1.67 17.95
C PRO A 213 -11.01 1.80 18.02
N GLY A 214 -11.49 2.74 18.85
CA GLY A 214 -12.89 3.10 18.95
C GLY A 214 -13.51 3.40 17.59
N TRP A 215 -12.84 4.14 16.70
CA TRP A 215 -13.41 4.46 15.38
C TRP A 215 -13.66 3.23 14.50
N ALA A 216 -12.74 2.26 14.51
CA ALA A 216 -12.91 1.01 13.75
C ALA A 216 -14.03 0.15 14.34
N ILE A 217 -14.07 0.02 15.67
CA ILE A 217 -15.10 -0.76 16.38
C ILE A 217 -16.47 -0.11 16.19
N GLU A 218 -16.57 1.20 16.34
CA GLU A 218 -17.80 1.97 16.16
C GLU A 218 -18.32 1.83 14.73
N LEU A 219 -17.45 1.94 13.72
CA LEU A 219 -17.84 1.71 12.33
C LEU A 219 -18.36 0.28 12.10
N ALA A 220 -17.68 -0.73 12.67
CA ALA A 220 -18.08 -2.13 12.57
C ALA A 220 -19.44 -2.41 13.23
N LEU A 221 -19.69 -1.82 14.40
CA LEU A 221 -20.94 -2.01 15.15
C LEU A 221 -22.09 -1.17 14.57
N ALA A 222 -21.83 0.07 14.19
CA ALA A 222 -22.86 0.98 13.68
C ALA A 222 -23.30 0.62 12.26
N ARG A 223 -22.38 0.14 11.41
CA ARG A 223 -22.63 -0.15 9.99
C ARG A 223 -21.91 -1.41 9.52
N PRO A 224 -22.35 -2.61 9.95
CA PRO A 224 -21.67 -3.86 9.64
C PRO A 224 -21.56 -4.14 8.13
N GLY A 225 -22.59 -3.79 7.34
CA GLY A 225 -22.56 -3.96 5.88
C GLY A 225 -21.47 -3.11 5.20
N ILE A 226 -21.35 -1.84 5.60
CA ILE A 226 -20.31 -0.95 5.05
C ILE A 226 -18.92 -1.37 5.56
N ALA A 227 -18.81 -1.76 6.83
CA ALA A 227 -17.57 -2.27 7.40
C ALA A 227 -17.06 -3.52 6.67
N PHE A 228 -17.95 -4.42 6.26
CA PHE A 228 -17.60 -5.59 5.46
C PHE A 228 -17.01 -5.21 4.09
N VAL A 229 -17.62 -4.24 3.40
CA VAL A 229 -17.08 -3.76 2.11
C VAL A 229 -15.72 -3.07 2.31
N ILE A 230 -15.57 -2.26 3.37
CA ILE A 230 -14.30 -1.59 3.71
C ILE A 230 -13.18 -2.60 3.98
N LEU A 231 -13.47 -3.80 4.49
CA LEU A 231 -12.44 -4.83 4.66
C LEU A 231 -11.75 -5.19 3.33
N GLY A 232 -12.45 -5.11 2.19
CA GLY A 232 -11.83 -5.27 0.87
C GLY A 232 -10.77 -4.21 0.60
N ALA A 233 -11.08 -2.94 0.86
CA ALA A 233 -10.12 -1.84 0.74
C ALA A 233 -8.98 -1.91 1.78
N VAL A 234 -9.24 -2.51 2.96
CA VAL A 234 -8.22 -2.74 3.98
C VAL A 234 -7.27 -3.87 3.56
N ILE A 235 -7.77 -4.94 2.93
CA ILE A 235 -6.92 -6.02 2.39
C ILE A 235 -5.95 -5.45 1.35
N LEU A 236 -6.40 -4.48 0.56
CA LEU A 236 -5.57 -3.73 -0.38
C LEU A 236 -4.47 -2.89 0.28
N ALA A 237 -4.58 -2.56 1.57
CA ALA A 237 -3.49 -1.94 2.34
C ALA A 237 -2.46 -2.95 2.88
N LEU A 238 -2.77 -4.25 2.81
CA LEU A 238 -1.95 -5.34 3.33
C LEU A 238 -1.25 -6.14 2.24
N THR A 239 -1.51 -5.82 0.97
CA THR A 239 -0.86 -6.44 -0.19
C THR A 239 0.66 -6.26 -0.10
N GLY A 240 1.42 -7.31 -0.45
CA GLY A 240 2.87 -7.33 -0.31
C GLY A 240 3.38 -7.85 1.04
N ALA A 241 2.51 -8.15 2.01
CA ALA A 241 2.95 -8.72 3.29
C ALA A 241 3.54 -10.14 3.14
N GLU A 242 3.10 -10.88 2.12
CA GLU A 242 3.63 -12.18 1.73
C GLU A 242 5.03 -12.11 1.12
N ALA A 243 5.35 -11.05 0.37
CA ALA A 243 6.70 -10.80 -0.15
C ALA A 243 7.71 -10.67 1.00
N LEU A 244 7.28 -10.07 2.12
CA LEU A 244 8.08 -9.97 3.35
C LEU A 244 8.59 -11.32 3.86
N TYR A 245 7.74 -12.36 3.75
CA TYR A 245 8.10 -13.71 4.19
C TYR A 245 8.88 -14.46 3.11
N ALA A 246 8.53 -14.29 1.83
CA ALA A 246 9.22 -14.94 0.71
C ALA A 246 10.70 -14.52 0.59
N ASP A 247 10.99 -13.24 0.80
CA ASP A 247 12.32 -12.68 0.56
C ASP A 247 13.28 -12.75 1.75
N ILE A 248 12.90 -13.48 2.82
CA ILE A 248 13.78 -13.72 3.97
C ILE A 248 15.06 -14.43 3.55
N GLY A 249 14.98 -15.38 2.60
CA GLY A 249 16.14 -16.12 2.10
C GLY A 249 17.15 -15.23 1.37
N HIS A 250 16.70 -14.16 0.73
CA HIS A 250 17.56 -13.29 -0.08
C HIS A 250 18.20 -12.15 0.73
N PHE A 251 17.43 -11.47 1.58
CA PHE A 251 17.91 -10.29 2.32
C PHE A 251 18.22 -10.57 3.80
N GLY A 252 17.69 -11.66 4.35
CA GLY A 252 17.75 -11.96 5.77
C GLY A 252 16.79 -11.14 6.60
N ARG A 253 16.52 -11.64 7.81
CA ARG A 253 15.51 -11.09 8.73
C ARG A 253 15.83 -9.68 9.24
N LYS A 254 17.11 -9.43 9.57
CA LYS A 254 17.53 -8.17 10.21
C LYS A 254 17.37 -6.97 9.27
N PRO A 255 17.86 -6.99 8.01
CA PRO A 255 17.65 -5.88 7.07
C PRO A 255 16.17 -5.59 6.81
N ILE A 256 15.36 -6.64 6.62
CA ILE A 256 13.91 -6.50 6.41
C ILE A 256 13.23 -5.82 7.61
N ARG A 257 13.55 -6.26 8.84
CA ARG A 257 12.97 -5.67 10.06
C ARG A 257 13.38 -4.21 10.25
N ILE A 258 14.64 -3.87 10.00
CA ILE A 258 15.13 -2.49 10.10
C ILE A 258 14.43 -1.62 9.06
N ALA A 259 14.40 -2.04 7.79
CA ALA A 259 13.70 -1.32 6.72
C ALA A 259 12.22 -1.10 7.06
N TRP A 260 11.54 -2.11 7.60
CA TRP A 260 10.16 -2.01 8.02
C TRP A 260 9.97 -0.98 9.14
N LEU A 261 10.69 -1.11 10.24
CA LEU A 261 10.47 -0.30 11.45
C LEU A 261 10.92 1.15 11.28
N ASP A 262 12.05 1.38 10.59
CA ASP A 262 12.66 2.70 10.52
C ASP A 262 12.14 3.53 9.34
N VAL A 263 11.71 2.89 8.25
CA VAL A 263 11.35 3.58 7.00
C VAL A 263 9.91 3.32 6.62
N VAL A 264 9.55 2.06 6.37
CA VAL A 264 8.29 1.73 5.68
C VAL A 264 7.08 1.97 6.56
N PHE A 265 7.08 1.41 7.77
CA PHE A 265 6.00 1.57 8.73
C PHE A 265 5.69 3.04 9.05
N PRO A 266 6.66 3.88 9.48
CA PRO A 266 6.37 5.28 9.78
C PRO A 266 5.88 6.03 8.52
N SER A 267 6.50 5.78 7.36
CA SER A 267 6.12 6.48 6.11
C SER A 267 4.71 6.16 5.65
N ILE A 268 4.32 4.87 5.68
CA ILE A 268 2.98 4.44 5.26
C ILE A 268 1.92 4.97 6.22
N ILE A 269 2.15 4.85 7.53
CA ILE A 269 1.20 5.32 8.54
C ILE A 269 1.00 6.84 8.39
N ILE A 270 2.08 7.61 8.37
CA ILE A 270 2.03 9.07 8.19
C ILE A 270 1.37 9.44 6.85
N GLY A 271 1.67 8.70 5.78
CA GLY A 271 1.03 8.85 4.48
C GLY A 271 -0.49 8.69 4.53
N TYR A 272 -0.99 7.62 5.16
CA TYR A 272 -2.43 7.41 5.35
C TYR A 272 -3.08 8.51 6.17
N PHE A 273 -2.45 8.97 7.25
CA PHE A 273 -2.95 10.09 8.04
C PHE A 273 -3.02 11.39 7.21
N GLY A 274 -2.00 11.68 6.39
CA GLY A 274 -2.01 12.84 5.50
C GLY A 274 -3.10 12.79 4.43
N GLN A 275 -3.38 11.61 3.89
CA GLN A 275 -4.49 11.42 2.97
C GLN A 275 -5.85 11.56 3.66
N GLY A 276 -6.01 11.01 4.86
CA GLY A 276 -7.20 11.21 5.69
C GLY A 276 -7.48 12.69 5.95
N ALA A 277 -6.44 13.47 6.26
CA ALA A 277 -6.54 14.92 6.41
C ALA A 277 -6.98 15.61 5.12
N THR A 278 -6.44 15.18 3.99
CA THR A 278 -6.80 15.74 2.69
C THR A 278 -8.28 15.45 2.34
N LEU A 279 -8.76 14.24 2.63
CA LEU A 279 -10.16 13.86 2.39
C LEU A 279 -11.14 14.62 3.28
N LEU A 280 -10.76 14.91 4.53
CA LEU A 280 -11.61 15.61 5.49
C LEU A 280 -11.65 17.14 5.28
N PHE A 281 -10.49 17.76 5.03
CA PHE A 281 -10.35 19.20 5.18
C PHE A 281 -10.12 19.98 3.87
N GLN A 282 -9.81 19.33 2.74
CA GLN A 282 -9.58 20.08 1.50
C GLN A 282 -10.91 20.45 0.81
N PRO A 283 -11.20 21.75 0.58
CA PRO A 283 -12.39 22.19 -0.14
C PRO A 283 -12.31 21.76 -1.62
N GLY A 284 -13.34 21.07 -2.11
CA GLY A 284 -13.46 20.72 -3.54
C GLY A 284 -12.95 19.32 -3.92
N SER A 285 -12.59 18.47 -2.95
CA SER A 285 -12.52 17.03 -3.23
C SER A 285 -13.93 16.56 -3.63
N SER A 286 -14.04 15.87 -4.77
CA SER A 286 -15.31 15.35 -5.31
C SER A 286 -16.05 14.39 -4.36
N GLN A 287 -15.44 14.05 -3.22
CA GLN A 287 -15.95 13.14 -2.20
C GLN A 287 -16.38 13.85 -0.90
N GLN A 288 -16.16 15.16 -0.74
CA GLN A 288 -16.43 15.87 0.52
C GLN A 288 -17.89 15.76 1.00
N PRO A 289 -18.17 15.51 2.29
CA PRO A 289 -19.53 15.35 2.80
C PRO A 289 -20.30 16.67 2.68
N SER A 290 -21.58 16.58 2.28
CA SER A 290 -22.44 17.72 1.95
C SER A 290 -22.63 18.72 3.10
N SER A 291 -22.50 18.27 4.35
CA SER A 291 -22.57 19.10 5.56
C SER A 291 -21.36 20.03 5.71
N MET A 292 -20.14 19.54 5.47
CA MET A 292 -18.90 20.36 5.53
C MET A 292 -18.77 21.30 4.33
N ARG A 293 -19.35 20.94 3.17
CA ARG A 293 -19.43 21.83 2.00
C ARG A 293 -20.18 23.14 2.32
N ARG A 294 -21.20 23.10 3.19
CA ARG A 294 -21.94 24.29 3.64
C ARG A 294 -21.15 25.16 4.61
N GLN A 295 -20.27 24.57 5.42
CA GLN A 295 -19.47 25.29 6.42
C GLN A 295 -18.22 25.95 5.82
N ALA A 296 -17.62 25.31 4.81
CA ALA A 296 -16.56 25.91 3.98
C ALA A 296 -17.09 27.12 3.18
N GLY A 297 -18.32 27.05 2.65
CA GLY A 297 -18.98 28.20 2.01
C GLY A 297 -19.14 29.41 2.95
N ARG A 298 -19.46 29.18 4.22
CA ARG A 298 -19.58 30.24 5.23
C ARG A 298 -18.22 30.79 5.70
N SER A 299 -17.21 29.95 5.85
CA SER A 299 -15.86 30.39 6.27
C SER A 299 -15.10 31.09 5.14
N CYS A 300 -15.37 30.73 3.88
CA CYS A 300 -14.84 31.42 2.71
C CYS A 300 -15.48 32.82 2.54
N LEU A 301 -16.79 32.95 2.81
CA LEU A 301 -17.48 34.25 2.85
C LEU A 301 -16.93 35.18 3.96
N LEU A 302 -16.54 34.62 5.11
CA LEU A 302 -15.96 35.40 6.22
C LEU A 302 -14.47 35.73 5.99
N SER A 303 -13.72 34.89 5.28
CA SER A 303 -12.29 35.11 4.99
C SER A 303 -12.06 36.00 3.75
N CYS A 304 -12.99 36.04 2.81
CA CYS A 304 -12.97 37.00 1.69
C CYS A 304 -13.31 38.44 2.10
N TRP A 305 -13.85 38.68 3.30
CA TRP A 305 -14.20 40.04 3.75
C TRP A 305 -13.04 40.82 4.39
N ARG A 306 -11.84 40.24 4.50
CA ARG A 306 -10.68 40.89 5.15
C ARG A 306 -9.57 41.40 4.21
N CYS A 307 -9.76 41.30 2.89
CA CYS A 307 -8.86 41.91 1.90
C CYS A 307 -9.66 42.63 0.80
N SER A 308 -10.08 43.87 1.08
CA SER A 308 -10.36 44.89 0.04
C SER A 308 -10.33 46.28 0.69
N PRO A 309 -9.34 47.15 0.40
CA PRO A 309 -9.47 48.57 0.66
C PRO A 309 -10.33 49.23 -0.44
N PRO A 310 -10.88 50.43 -0.18
CA PRO A 310 -12.07 50.92 -0.85
C PRO A 310 -11.74 51.58 -2.19
N SER A 311 -12.48 51.23 -3.23
CA SER A 311 -12.68 52.16 -4.34
C SER A 311 -14.15 52.21 -4.72
N SER A 312 -14.71 53.39 -4.44
CA SER A 312 -16.02 53.88 -4.85
C SER A 312 -16.23 53.81 -6.36
N ARG A 313 -17.51 53.72 -6.76
CA ARG A 313 -18.11 53.94 -8.10
C ARG A 313 -18.32 52.69 -8.96
N ARG A 314 -19.51 52.09 -8.84
CA ARG A 314 -20.64 52.30 -9.78
C ARG A 314 -21.77 51.33 -9.42
N ARG A 315 -22.67 51.80 -8.56
CA ARG A 315 -24.10 51.43 -8.66
C ARG A 315 -24.70 52.25 -9.80
N ARG A 316 -25.67 51.64 -10.48
CA ARG A 316 -26.61 52.16 -11.49
C ARG A 316 -26.23 51.85 -12.94
N LEU A 317 -27.26 51.45 -13.70
CA LEU A 317 -27.30 50.98 -15.11
C LEU A 317 -27.02 49.48 -15.19
N PHE A 318 -27.99 48.56 -15.15
CA PHE A 318 -29.08 48.43 -16.11
C PHE A 318 -30.30 47.78 -15.43
N GLN A 319 -31.31 48.60 -15.16
CA GLN A 319 -32.70 48.21 -15.11
C GLN A 319 -33.36 49.08 -16.18
N ALA A 320 -34.18 48.45 -17.03
CA ALA A 320 -35.02 49.02 -18.10
C ALA A 320 -34.53 48.90 -19.56
N ARG A 321 -35.51 48.45 -20.36
CA ARG A 321 -35.66 48.38 -21.83
C ARG A 321 -35.08 47.13 -22.51
N SER A 322 -35.82 46.41 -23.35
CA SER A 322 -37.22 46.50 -23.81
C SER A 322 -37.47 45.40 -24.85
N ARG A 323 -38.72 44.93 -24.89
CA ARG A 323 -39.36 44.04 -25.88
C ARG A 323 -39.18 42.55 -25.66
#